data_AF-A0A183KQ94-F1
#
_entry.id   AF-A0A183KQ94-F1
#
_cell.length_a   1.000
_cell.length_b   1.000
_cell.length_c   1.000
_cell.angle_alpha   90.00
_cell.angle_beta   90.00
_cell.angle_gamma   90.00
#
_symmetry.space_group_name_H-M   'P 1'
#
loop_
_entity.id
_entity.type
_entity.pdbx_description
1 polymer ?
#
loop_
_entity_poly.entity_id
_entity_poly.type
_entity_poly.pdbx_seq_one_letter_code
_entity_poly.pdbx_strand_id
1 'polypeptide(L)'
;MSEDLEGVYTAFIQNSVPEIWSSKSYPSLKPLGSWIKDLVLRCDFINTWMIRGKPLSFWISGFFFPQGFLTGILQNYARKYNYPIDHLTFHFNVLPYYRNQEEISIAISKLRLGEILEVDKMINKPKDGVLVHGLFMDGFRSSYY
;
A
#
# COMPACT_ATOMS: atom_id res chain seq x y z
N MET A 1 -34.44 15.33 -7.46
CA MET A 1 -33.02 14.92 -7.41
C MET A 1 -32.44 15.57 -6.17
N SER A 2 -31.66 14.87 -5.35
CA SER A 2 -30.99 15.50 -4.20
C SER A 2 -29.70 16.17 -4.66
N GLU A 3 -29.27 17.21 -3.94
CA GLU A 3 -28.03 17.96 -4.23
C GLU A 3 -26.82 17.02 -4.32
N ASP A 4 -26.69 16.08 -3.37
CA ASP A 4 -25.63 15.06 -3.39
C ASP A 4 -25.62 14.22 -4.67
N LEU A 5 -26.80 13.84 -5.17
CA LEU A 5 -26.93 12.97 -6.34
C LEU A 5 -26.61 13.76 -7.63
N GLU A 6 -26.99 15.03 -7.69
CA GLU A 6 -26.63 15.94 -8.80
C GLU A 6 -25.11 16.20 -8.82
N GLY A 7 -24.49 16.35 -7.64
CA GLY A 7 -23.04 16.47 -7.51
C GLY A 7 -22.30 15.23 -8.01
N VAL A 8 -22.77 14.04 -7.64
CA VAL A 8 -22.22 12.77 -8.16
C VAL A 8 -22.39 12.66 -9.68
N TYR A 9 -23.58 12.98 -10.20
CA TYR A 9 -23.86 12.94 -11.64
C TYR A 9 -22.93 13.86 -12.43
N THR A 10 -22.76 15.09 -11.96
CA THR A 10 -21.87 16.08 -12.59
C THR A 10 -20.41 15.63 -12.58
N ALA A 11 -19.93 15.10 -11.45
CA ALA A 11 -18.58 14.57 -11.33
C ALA A 11 -18.32 13.41 -12.30
N PHE A 12 -19.30 12.51 -12.47
CA PHE A 12 -19.19 11.38 -13.39
C PHE A 12 -19.06 11.83 -14.85
N ILE A 13 -19.86 12.81 -15.28
CA ILE A 13 -19.75 13.40 -16.62
C ILE A 13 -18.37 14.03 -16.84
N GLN A 14 -17.81 14.64 -15.80
CA GLN A 14 -16.49 15.27 -15.83
C GLN A 14 -15.32 14.29 -15.62
N ASN A 15 -15.60 12.99 -15.46
CA ASN A 15 -14.59 11.98 -15.11
C ASN A 15 -13.78 12.33 -13.85
N SER A 16 -14.42 13.00 -12.88
CA SER A 16 -13.85 13.37 -11.60
C SER A 16 -14.47 12.56 -10.47
N VAL A 17 -13.75 12.45 -9.35
CA VAL A 17 -14.23 11.74 -8.16
C VAL A 17 -15.23 12.65 -7.43
N PRO A 18 -16.45 12.19 -7.10
CA PRO A 18 -17.40 12.97 -6.32
C PRO A 18 -16.81 13.46 -5.00
N GLU A 19 -17.14 14.69 -4.61
CA GLU A 19 -16.59 15.33 -3.40
C GLU A 19 -16.95 14.57 -2.11
N ILE A 20 -18.18 14.03 -2.05
CA ILE A 20 -18.64 13.20 -0.94
C ILE A 20 -17.83 11.90 -0.75
N TRP A 21 -17.12 11.45 -1.81
CA TRP A 21 -16.22 10.29 -1.76
C TRP A 21 -14.79 10.73 -1.48
N SER A 22 -14.32 11.78 -2.16
CA SER A 22 -12.96 12.29 -2.00
C SER A 22 -12.68 12.70 -0.55
N SER A 23 -13.63 13.40 0.09
CA SER A 23 -13.57 13.84 1.49
C SER A 23 -13.42 12.70 2.51
N LYS A 24 -13.78 11.47 2.14
CA LYS A 24 -13.70 10.27 3.00
C LYS A 24 -12.67 9.26 2.49
N SER A 25 -11.87 9.63 1.50
CA SER A 25 -10.91 8.75 0.83
C SER A 25 -9.49 9.29 0.91
N TYR A 26 -8.55 8.51 0.39
CA TYR A 26 -7.14 8.90 0.34
C TYR A 26 -6.95 10.05 -0.67
N PRO A 27 -6.05 11.01 -0.38
CA PRO A 27 -5.74 12.09 -1.31
C PRO A 27 -5.31 11.53 -2.68
N SER A 28 -5.94 12.01 -3.75
CA SER A 28 -5.67 11.55 -5.11
C SER A 28 -6.03 12.62 -6.12
N LEU A 29 -5.21 12.74 -7.17
CA LEU A 29 -5.47 13.57 -8.35
C LEU A 29 -5.86 12.70 -9.56
N LYS A 30 -6.14 11.41 -9.35
CA LYS A 30 -6.51 10.49 -10.44
C LYS A 30 -7.93 10.83 -10.95
N PRO A 31 -8.17 10.75 -12.28
CA PRO A 31 -9.52 10.79 -12.81
C PRO A 31 -10.33 9.58 -12.33
N LEU A 32 -11.66 9.67 -12.37
CA LEU A 32 -12.59 8.69 -11.79
C LEU A 32 -12.26 7.25 -12.17
N GLY A 33 -12.05 6.97 -13.46
CA GLY A 33 -11.73 5.61 -13.92
C GLY A 33 -10.45 5.04 -13.29
N SER A 34 -9.39 5.85 -13.21
CA SER A 34 -8.13 5.46 -12.59
C SER A 34 -8.22 5.40 -11.06
N TRP A 35 -9.05 6.26 -10.47
CA TRP A 35 -9.30 6.27 -9.03
C TRP A 35 -10.05 5.00 -8.59
N ILE A 36 -11.06 4.56 -9.34
CA ILE A 36 -11.80 3.31 -9.06
C ILE A 36 -10.86 2.11 -9.13
N LYS A 37 -10.00 2.03 -10.16
CA LYS A 37 -8.98 0.96 -10.26
C LYS A 37 -8.07 0.93 -9.04
N ASP A 38 -7.57 2.10 -8.63
CA ASP A 38 -6.72 2.24 -7.45
C ASP A 38 -7.45 1.83 -6.16
N LEU A 39 -8.72 2.21 -6.02
CA LEU A 39 -9.57 1.86 -4.88
C LEU A 39 -9.78 0.34 -4.79
N VAL A 40 -10.14 -0.29 -5.91
CA VAL A 40 -10.29 -1.76 -5.99
C VAL A 40 -8.98 -2.45 -5.60
N LEU A 41 -7.84 -1.96 -6.09
CA LEU A 41 -6.53 -2.52 -5.77
C LEU A 41 -6.17 -2.40 -4.29
N ARG A 42 -6.56 -1.30 -3.63
CA ARG A 42 -6.38 -1.11 -2.17
C ARG A 42 -7.26 -2.07 -1.37
N CYS A 43 -8.53 -2.22 -1.77
CA CYS A 43 -9.44 -3.17 -1.15
C CYS A 43 -8.92 -4.60 -1.29
N ASP A 44 -8.45 -4.98 -2.48
CA ASP A 44 -7.86 -6.29 -2.74
C ASP A 44 -6.60 -6.53 -1.89
N PHE A 45 -5.72 -5.53 -1.77
CA PHE A 45 -4.53 -5.62 -0.92
C PHE A 45 -4.89 -5.94 0.55
N ILE A 46 -5.85 -5.21 1.13
CA ILE A 46 -6.28 -5.41 2.52
C ILE A 46 -6.99 -6.76 2.67
N ASN A 47 -7.88 -7.10 1.74
CA ASN A 47 -8.60 -8.37 1.75
C ASN A 47 -7.66 -9.57 1.65
N THR A 48 -6.68 -9.50 0.75
CA THR A 48 -5.62 -10.50 0.60
C THR A 48 -4.81 -10.65 1.87
N TRP A 49 -4.43 -9.55 2.53
CA TRP A 49 -3.75 -9.60 3.82
C TRP A 49 -4.62 -10.27 4.89
N MET A 50 -5.90 -9.95 4.96
CA MET A 50 -6.82 -10.56 5.92
C MET A 50 -6.96 -12.09 5.72
N ILE A 51 -7.08 -12.55 4.48
CA ILE A 51 -7.31 -13.96 4.15
C ILE A 51 -6.03 -14.79 4.22
N ARG A 52 -4.92 -14.26 3.68
CA ARG A 52 -3.65 -15.00 3.52
C ARG A 52 -2.62 -14.71 4.60
N GLY A 53 -2.88 -13.72 5.46
CA GLY A 53 -1.94 -13.25 6.46
C GLY A 53 -0.91 -12.27 5.90
N LYS A 54 0.09 -11.95 6.72
CA LYS A 54 1.05 -10.86 6.47
C LYS A 54 1.73 -11.00 5.10
N PRO A 55 1.61 -9.99 4.20
CA PRO A 55 2.32 -10.03 2.93
C PRO A 55 3.83 -9.96 3.14
N LEU A 56 4.60 -10.47 2.17
CA LEU A 56 6.07 -10.35 2.20
C LEU A 56 6.52 -8.88 2.20
N SER A 57 5.91 -8.08 1.32
CA SER A 57 6.13 -6.63 1.19
C SER A 57 4.80 -5.90 1.24
N PHE A 58 4.71 -4.85 2.07
CA PHE A 58 3.49 -4.04 2.20
C PHE A 58 3.46 -2.92 1.16
N TRP A 59 2.29 -2.71 0.54
CA TRP A 59 2.08 -1.60 -0.37
C TRP A 59 1.85 -0.31 0.42
N ILE A 60 2.91 0.45 0.68
CA ILE A 60 2.86 1.56 1.65
C ILE A 60 1.94 2.69 1.19
N SER A 61 1.93 3.00 -0.11
CA SER A 61 1.03 3.99 -0.70
C SER A 61 -0.42 3.54 -0.74
N GLY A 62 -0.69 2.25 -0.51
CA GLY A 62 -2.02 1.65 -0.43
C GLY A 62 -2.75 1.99 0.88
N PHE A 63 -2.03 2.35 1.94
CA PHE A 63 -2.63 2.73 3.21
C PHE A 63 -3.30 4.11 3.15
N PHE A 64 -4.42 4.24 3.86
CA PHE A 64 -5.02 5.54 4.15
C PHE A 64 -4.18 6.36 5.14
N PHE A 65 -3.60 5.69 6.14
CA PHE A 65 -2.77 6.31 7.17
C PHE A 65 -1.47 5.51 7.40
N PRO A 66 -0.42 5.71 6.58
CA PRO A 66 0.82 4.93 6.65
C PRO A 66 1.61 5.16 7.95
N GLN A 67 1.47 6.32 8.59
CA GLN A 67 2.13 6.62 9.86
C GLN A 67 1.71 5.65 10.97
N GLY A 68 0.43 5.27 11.05
CA GLY A 68 -0.05 4.29 12.02
C GLY A 68 0.59 2.91 11.83
N PHE A 69 0.80 2.50 10.58
CA PHE A 69 1.52 1.27 10.25
C PHE A 69 2.99 1.33 10.71
N LEU A 70 3.69 2.44 10.43
CA LEU A 70 5.08 2.64 10.85
C LEU A 70 5.22 2.64 12.38
N THR A 71 4.36 3.37 13.08
CA THR A 71 4.34 3.36 14.55
C THR A 71 4.07 1.95 15.09
N GLY A 72 3.17 1.18 14.46
CA GLY A 72 2.92 -0.22 14.83
C GLY A 72 4.16 -1.11 14.67
N ILE A 73 5.00 -0.86 13.67
CA ILE A 73 6.27 -1.59 13.51
C ILE A 73 7.25 -1.24 14.64
N LEU A 74 7.39 0.04 14.97
CA LEU A 74 8.25 0.48 16.09
C LEU A 74 7.76 -0.12 17.41
N GLN A 75 6.45 -0.13 17.65
CA GLN A 75 5.84 -0.76 18.83
C GLN A 75 6.13 -2.27 18.88
N ASN A 76 6.00 -2.97 17.75
CA ASN A 76 6.31 -4.40 17.69
C ASN A 76 7.78 -4.70 17.99
N TYR A 77 8.69 -3.87 17.49
CA TYR A 77 10.13 -3.98 17.77
C TYR A 77 10.43 -3.68 19.25
N ALA A 78 9.91 -2.57 19.78
CA ALA A 78 10.02 -2.16 21.17
C ALA A 78 9.58 -3.28 22.13
N ARG A 79 8.41 -3.89 21.87
CA ARG A 79 7.89 -5.01 22.66
C ARG A 79 8.76 -6.26 22.56
N LYS A 80 9.23 -6.60 21.35
CA LYS A 80 10.05 -7.81 21.11
C LYS A 80 11.38 -7.76 21.87
N TYR A 81 12.00 -6.59 21.97
CA TYR A 81 13.32 -6.41 22.56
C TYR A 81 13.30 -5.69 23.92
N ASN A 82 12.12 -5.38 24.45
CA ASN A 82 11.93 -4.62 25.68
C ASN A 82 12.70 -3.27 25.69
N TYR A 83 12.62 -2.54 24.58
CA TYR A 83 13.22 -1.21 24.43
C TYR A 83 12.14 -0.11 24.43
N PRO A 84 12.43 1.08 24.98
CA PRO A 84 11.56 2.25 24.83
C PRO A 84 11.38 2.63 23.36
N ILE A 85 10.14 2.92 22.95
CA ILE A 85 9.83 3.30 21.56
C ILE A 85 10.51 4.61 21.13
N ASP A 86 10.66 5.56 22.07
CA ASP A 86 11.24 6.88 21.81
C ASP A 86 12.73 6.83 21.42
N HIS A 87 13.39 5.69 21.66
CA HIS A 87 14.78 5.46 21.27
C HIS A 87 14.91 4.75 19.92
N LEU A 88 13.80 4.46 19.25
CA LEU A 88 13.79 3.74 17.98
C LEU A 88 13.62 4.69 16.80
N THR A 89 14.37 4.42 15.74
CA THR A 89 14.21 5.05 14.44
C THR A 89 14.31 4.00 13.34
N PHE A 90 13.83 4.35 12.15
CA PHE A 90 13.95 3.48 10.99
C PHE A 90 15.31 3.65 10.32
N HIS A 91 15.93 2.52 10.00
CA HIS A 91 16.97 2.45 8.99
C HIS A 91 16.37 1.89 7.70
N PHE A 92 16.68 2.49 6.57
CA PHE A 92 16.13 2.11 5.27
C PHE A 92 17.23 1.50 4.39
N ASN A 93 16.87 0.44 3.68
CA ASN A 93 17.74 -0.16 2.66
C ASN A 93 16.92 -0.41 1.39
N VAL A 94 17.38 0.16 0.27
CA VAL A 94 16.71 -0.02 -1.03
C VAL A 94 17.23 -1.32 -1.64
N LEU A 95 16.32 -2.25 -1.93
CA LEU A 95 16.66 -3.50 -2.59
C LEU A 95 16.52 -3.35 -4.11
N PRO A 96 17.36 -4.04 -4.91
CA PRO A 96 17.31 -3.99 -6.39
C PRO A 96 16.17 -4.86 -6.95
N TYR A 97 14.98 -4.81 -6.32
CA TYR A 97 13.79 -5.56 -6.73
C TYR A 97 12.64 -4.59 -6.95
N TYR A 98 12.14 -4.54 -8.18
CA TYR A 98 10.91 -3.82 -8.48
C TYR A 98 9.70 -4.69 -8.17
N ARG A 99 8.68 -4.11 -7.54
CA ARG A 99 7.42 -4.79 -7.21
C ARG A 99 6.24 -3.89 -7.55
N ASN A 100 5.43 -4.32 -8.50
CA ASN A 100 4.18 -3.66 -8.87
C ASN A 100 2.98 -4.31 -8.17
N GLN A 101 2.14 -3.53 -7.50
CA GLN A 101 1.03 -4.08 -6.73
C GLN A 101 -0.06 -4.73 -7.60
N GLU A 102 -0.33 -4.21 -8.80
CA GLU A 102 -1.36 -4.75 -9.71
C GLU A 102 -0.96 -6.14 -10.22
N GLU A 103 0.31 -6.30 -10.62
CA GLU A 103 0.87 -7.58 -11.04
C GLU A 103 0.82 -8.62 -9.90
N ILE A 104 1.12 -8.19 -8.68
CA ILE A 104 1.06 -9.05 -7.49
C ILE A 104 -0.38 -9.46 -7.17
N SER A 105 -1.34 -8.54 -7.23
CA SER A 105 -2.77 -8.85 -7.04
C SER A 105 -3.24 -9.93 -8.03
N ILE A 106 -2.93 -9.75 -9.31
CA ILE A 106 -3.25 -10.72 -10.37
C ILE A 106 -2.58 -12.07 -10.09
N ALA A 107 -1.30 -12.09 -9.73
CA ALA A 107 -0.58 -13.32 -9.45
C ALA A 107 -1.17 -14.06 -8.24
N ILE A 108 -1.52 -13.35 -7.16
CA ILE A 108 -2.12 -13.93 -5.95
C ILE A 108 -3.50 -14.52 -6.23
N SER A 109 -4.32 -13.87 -7.07
CA SER A 109 -5.66 -14.39 -7.43
C SER A 109 -5.62 -15.76 -8.12
N LYS A 110 -4.50 -16.11 -8.74
CA LYS A 110 -4.29 -17.41 -9.42
C LYS A 110 -3.77 -18.50 -8.48
N LEU A 111 -3.28 -18.14 -7.30
CA LEU A 111 -2.71 -19.08 -6.33
C LEU A 111 -3.79 -19.71 -5.47
N ARG A 112 -3.57 -20.97 -5.06
CA ARG A 112 -4.38 -21.62 -4.02
C ARG A 112 -4.01 -21.07 -2.64
N LEU A 113 -4.89 -21.27 -1.66
CA LEU A 113 -4.60 -20.86 -0.28
C LEU A 113 -3.42 -21.68 0.26
N GLY A 114 -2.44 -21.00 0.87
CA GLY A 114 -1.20 -21.62 1.37
C GLY A 114 -0.04 -21.65 0.36
N GLU A 115 -0.30 -21.39 -0.92
CA GLU A 115 0.78 -21.25 -1.91
C GLU A 115 1.46 -19.87 -1.80
N ILE A 116 2.77 -19.87 -2.07
CA ILE A 116 3.63 -18.69 -2.03
C ILE A 116 4.01 -18.31 -3.47
N LEU A 117 3.97 -17.01 -3.78
CA LEU A 117 4.43 -16.48 -5.05
C LEU A 117 5.89 -16.86 -5.33
N GLU A 118 6.21 -17.25 -6.57
CA GLU A 118 7.59 -17.60 -6.92
C GLU A 118 8.55 -16.42 -6.79
N VAL A 119 8.09 -15.21 -7.15
CA VAL A 119 8.86 -13.97 -6.96
C VAL A 119 9.17 -13.67 -5.49
N ASP A 120 8.36 -14.19 -4.56
CA ASP A 120 8.57 -14.00 -3.12
C ASP A 120 9.62 -14.98 -2.57
N LYS A 121 9.86 -16.11 -3.25
CA LYS A 121 10.86 -17.11 -2.83
C LYS A 121 12.30 -16.59 -2.97
N MET A 122 12.54 -15.64 -3.87
CA MET A 122 13.87 -15.08 -4.14
C MET A 122 14.28 -13.99 -3.14
N ILE A 123 13.32 -13.49 -2.34
CA ILE A 123 13.54 -12.33 -1.47
C ILE A 123 13.67 -12.80 -0.03
N ASN A 124 14.84 -12.53 0.57
CA ASN A 124 15.08 -12.85 1.97
C ASN A 124 14.27 -11.92 2.89
N LYS A 125 13.48 -12.52 3.78
CA LYS A 125 12.75 -11.79 4.81
C LYS A 125 13.73 -11.24 5.86
N PRO A 126 13.66 -9.94 6.20
CA PRO A 126 14.53 -9.38 7.23
C PRO A 126 14.18 -9.96 8.61
N LYS A 127 15.20 -10.10 9.48
CA LYS A 127 15.02 -10.54 10.87
C LYS A 127 14.14 -9.57 11.67
N ASP A 128 14.35 -8.28 11.44
CA ASP A 128 13.63 -7.17 12.06
C ASP A 128 13.22 -6.15 11.00
N GLY A 129 12.03 -5.58 11.17
CA GLY A 129 11.42 -4.65 10.23
C GLY A 129 10.48 -5.32 9.22
N VAL A 130 10.26 -4.63 8.10
CA VAL A 130 9.34 -5.03 7.04
C VAL A 130 9.90 -4.64 5.68
N LEU A 131 9.46 -5.33 4.64
CA LEU A 131 9.64 -4.87 3.27
C LEU A 131 8.44 -4.00 2.88
N VAL A 132 8.69 -2.92 2.15
CA VAL A 132 7.65 -2.04 1.63
C VAL A 132 7.90 -1.78 0.14
N HIS A 133 6.83 -1.48 -0.59
CA HIS A 133 6.87 -1.06 -1.99
C HIS A 133 5.77 -0.03 -2.26
N GLY A 134 5.77 0.57 -3.45
CA GLY A 134 4.84 1.65 -3.82
C GLY A 134 5.33 3.05 -3.45
N LEU A 135 6.63 3.22 -3.23
CA LEU A 135 7.23 4.54 -3.07
C LEU A 135 7.56 5.15 -4.43
N PHE A 136 7.23 6.42 -4.60
CA PHE A 136 7.68 7.25 -5.70
C PHE A 136 8.74 8.23 -5.17
N MET A 137 9.90 8.28 -5.82
CA MET A 137 10.96 9.22 -5.49
C MET A 137 11.01 10.29 -6.58
N ASP A 138 10.67 11.51 -6.21
CA ASP A 138 10.78 12.68 -7.09
C ASP A 138 12.07 13.46 -6.80
N GLY A 139 12.65 14.11 -7.81
CA GLY A 139 13.87 14.92 -7.68
C GLY A 139 15.13 14.13 -7.30
N PHE A 140 15.08 12.80 -7.34
CA PHE A 140 16.20 11.93 -6.98
C PHE A 140 16.91 11.40 -8.23
N ARG A 141 18.23 11.56 -8.28
CA ARG A 141 19.10 10.84 -9.24
C ARG A 141 19.95 9.87 -8.44
N SER A 142 19.66 8.58 -8.55
CA SER A 142 20.53 7.57 -7.95
C SER A 142 21.80 7.46 -8.78
N SER A 143 22.90 8.00 -8.29
CA SER A 143 24.22 7.76 -8.87
C SER A 143 24.67 6.35 -8.48
N TYR A 144 24.27 5.35 -9.24
CA TYR A 144 24.95 4.06 -9.22
C TYR A 144 26.10 4.13 -10.24
N TYR A 145 27.31 4.35 -9.73
CA TYR A 145 28.56 3.89 -10.32
C TYR A 145 29.22 2.93 -9.32
#